data_AF-A0A397D0F4-F1
#
_entry.id   AF-A0A397D0F4-F1
#
_cell.length_a   1.000
_cell.length_b   1.000
_cell.length_c   1.000
_cell.angle_alpha   90.00
_cell.angle_beta   90.00
_cell.angle_gamma   90.00
#
_symmetry.space_group_name_H-M   'P 1'
#
loop_
_entity.id
_entity.type
_entity.pdbx_description
1 polymer ?
#
loop_
_entity_poly.entity_id
_entity_poly.type
_entity_poly.pdbx_seq_one_letter_code
_entity_poly.pdbx_strand_id
1 'polypeptide(L)'
;MPDKDKLQRIRQNWNKTVPWAYLDPVHQNIPLAARDAHLRPPPPRISKDHDIFIGISNYRDIRRCGFTLFTAFSRAKHPERVTIGVVDQTQDDDTTCLDEYCKLAEASDWNECKFKSQVRIDARDSRTSKGPTLARWQQQQLIENEEFCLNIDAHNQFLPNWDAEIVDEWLRTENEMAVLTTYPMGYDFIGPDLTHQSHYSSHLCRYLDRDSAFSVPIIRGMILIDNSEAPQMSTLWGGGLSFSKCHAERRAPYDKHMNWVFWGEEYLRSMQLWTRGYDFYSPSRHGHVVFHNWSNDNGTMKRFWDNVTQVMTKEQHDKEEQLAYNRLRMVLTLPFDGPVDAHEIDKYHGGKVRSIEQFLQFSGISNVDSKLDEARCEQLHWVPEIIEEFLSGWVMRDGRSSENNARVDDRAMVNETWSRMEKELLLRVQQKLDTMTKPIVETSQLVRAMQHQLSERNRSHEVLWPLALVWLGLISVWLVYKGRRASSCATAPTTKA
;
A
#
# COMPACT_ATOMS: atom_id res chain seq x y z
N MET A 1 20.99 -15.88 23.29
CA MET A 1 19.93 -15.75 22.26
C MET A 1 18.75 -15.08 22.94
N PRO A 2 18.07 -14.10 22.30
CA PRO A 2 16.84 -13.56 22.86
C PRO A 2 15.83 -14.68 23.10
N ASP A 3 15.05 -14.55 24.16
CA ASP A 3 13.93 -15.44 24.44
C ASP A 3 12.94 -15.37 23.26
N LYS A 4 12.83 -16.46 22.49
CA LYS A 4 12.02 -16.50 21.26
C LYS A 4 10.54 -16.24 21.53
N ASP A 5 10.09 -16.40 22.77
CA ASP A 5 8.72 -16.16 23.19
C ASP A 5 8.42 -14.68 23.46
N LYS A 6 9.43 -13.80 23.40
CA LYS A 6 9.28 -12.33 23.53
C LYS A 6 9.49 -11.57 22.23
N LEU A 7 9.79 -12.25 21.13
CA LEU A 7 10.03 -11.60 19.85
C LEU A 7 8.70 -11.26 19.16
N GLN A 8 8.65 -10.07 18.56
CA GLN A 8 7.54 -9.64 17.72
C GLN A 8 7.49 -10.52 16.47
N ARG A 9 6.37 -11.21 16.22
CA ARG A 9 6.28 -12.21 15.14
C ARG A 9 4.87 -12.40 14.61
N ILE A 10 4.78 -12.83 13.35
CA ILE A 10 3.53 -13.19 12.68
C ILE A 10 3.54 -14.68 12.34
N ARG A 11 2.44 -15.37 12.65
CA ARG A 11 2.27 -16.78 12.29
C ARG A 11 1.82 -16.94 10.83
N GLN A 12 2.66 -17.52 10.00
CA GLN A 12 2.39 -17.75 8.58
C GLN A 12 1.75 -19.11 8.33
N ASN A 13 0.44 -19.24 8.60
CA ASN A 13 -0.28 -20.52 8.45
C ASN A 13 -0.28 -21.11 7.03
N TRP A 14 0.05 -20.30 6.01
CA TRP A 14 0.18 -20.73 4.62
C TRP A 14 1.60 -21.20 4.27
N ASN A 15 2.61 -20.82 5.06
CA ASN A 15 4.00 -21.16 4.82
C ASN A 15 4.47 -22.26 5.79
N LYS A 16 4.36 -23.53 5.36
CA LYS A 16 4.71 -24.68 6.21
C LYS A 16 6.21 -24.79 6.52
N THR A 17 7.07 -24.22 5.68
CA THR A 17 8.54 -24.29 5.86
C THR A 17 9.06 -23.15 6.72
N VAL A 18 8.44 -21.97 6.63
CA VAL A 18 8.75 -20.79 7.45
C VAL A 18 7.47 -20.31 8.14
N PRO A 19 6.99 -21.02 9.19
CA PRO A 19 5.70 -20.76 9.81
C PRO A 19 5.65 -19.47 10.65
N TRP A 20 6.78 -18.78 10.80
CA TRP A 20 6.88 -17.53 11.55
C TRP A 20 7.71 -16.51 10.76
N ALA A 21 7.15 -15.31 10.59
CA ALA A 21 7.92 -14.13 10.22
C ALA A 21 8.30 -13.40 11.52
N TYR A 22 9.59 -13.19 11.74
CA TYR A 22 10.09 -12.40 12.87
C TYR A 22 10.29 -10.96 12.41
N LEU A 23 9.85 -10.03 13.25
CA LEU A 23 9.80 -8.61 12.94
C LEU A 23 10.83 -7.85 13.78
N ASP A 24 11.35 -6.77 13.20
CA ASP A 24 12.33 -5.86 13.75
C ASP A 24 11.91 -4.41 13.46
N PRO A 25 10.85 -3.92 14.14
CA PRO A 25 10.33 -2.57 13.91
C PRO A 25 11.34 -1.47 14.26
N VAL A 26 12.41 -1.77 15.01
CA VAL A 26 13.46 -0.80 15.37
C VAL A 26 14.26 -0.37 14.13
N HIS A 27 14.47 -1.27 13.17
CA HIS A 27 15.27 -1.00 11.98
C HIS A 27 14.45 -0.80 10.70
N GLN A 28 13.12 -0.78 10.81
CA GLN A 28 12.22 -0.65 9.65
C GLN A 28 12.38 0.68 8.89
N ASN A 29 12.83 1.73 9.57
CA ASN A 29 13.09 3.05 8.95
C ASN A 29 14.48 3.16 8.31
N ILE A 30 15.26 2.07 8.28
CA ILE A 30 16.56 2.01 7.62
C ILE A 30 16.38 1.37 6.24
N PRO A 31 16.74 2.06 5.15
CA PRO A 31 16.68 1.49 3.81
C PRO A 31 17.58 0.26 3.64
N LEU A 32 17.14 -0.70 2.82
CA LEU A 32 17.92 -1.91 2.51
C LEU A 32 19.17 -1.62 1.66
N ALA A 33 19.12 -0.61 0.80
CA ALA A 33 20.24 -0.25 -0.05
C ALA A 33 21.36 0.36 0.79
N ALA A 34 22.55 -0.25 0.78
CA ALA A 34 23.69 0.18 1.60
C ALA A 34 24.06 1.66 1.39
N ARG A 35 23.95 2.17 0.15
CA ARG A 35 24.19 3.59 -0.18
C ARG A 35 23.23 4.55 0.53
N ASP A 36 22.03 4.09 0.85
CA ASP A 36 20.95 4.88 1.46
C ASP A 36 20.78 4.57 2.96
N ALA A 37 21.63 3.72 3.56
CA ALA A 37 21.52 3.28 4.96
C ALA A 37 21.61 4.43 6.00
N HIS A 38 22.15 5.58 5.60
CA HIS A 38 22.22 6.79 6.43
C HIS A 38 20.94 7.63 6.39
N LEU A 39 20.04 7.39 5.44
CA LEU A 39 18.79 8.13 5.29
C LEU A 39 17.76 7.65 6.32
N ARG A 40 16.91 8.58 6.77
CA ARG A 40 15.74 8.31 7.61
C ARG A 40 14.54 9.07 7.05
N PRO A 41 13.31 8.60 7.32
CA PRO A 41 12.14 9.41 7.06
C PRO A 41 12.22 10.73 7.86
N PRO A 42 11.49 11.77 7.42
CA PRO A 42 11.42 13.01 8.17
C PRO A 42 10.89 12.74 9.58
N PRO A 43 11.51 13.29 10.63
CA PRO A 43 11.06 13.06 12.00
C PRO A 43 9.69 13.72 12.22
N PRO A 44 8.83 13.15 13.09
CA PRO A 44 7.54 13.72 13.45
C PRO A 44 7.62 15.15 13.96
N ARG A 45 6.67 15.99 13.56
CA ARG A 45 6.51 17.40 13.92
C ARG A 45 5.09 17.61 14.39
N ILE A 46 4.89 17.93 15.65
CA ILE A 46 3.56 18.18 16.20
C ILE A 46 3.47 19.56 16.84
N SER A 47 2.33 20.20 16.69
CA SER A 47 2.02 21.39 17.49
C SER A 47 1.59 20.96 18.90
N LYS A 48 1.77 21.87 19.87
CA LYS A 48 1.36 21.62 21.26
C LYS A 48 -0.17 21.54 21.39
N ASP A 49 -0.88 22.28 20.55
CA ASP A 49 -2.33 22.40 20.53
C ASP A 49 -2.85 21.80 19.22
N HIS A 50 -2.71 20.49 19.12
CA HIS A 50 -3.15 19.71 17.96
C HIS A 50 -4.58 19.23 18.14
N ASP A 51 -5.34 19.28 17.05
CA ASP A 51 -6.72 18.82 16.98
C ASP A 51 -6.84 17.57 16.10
N ILE A 52 -7.86 16.75 16.37
CA ILE A 52 -8.15 15.50 15.66
C ILE A 52 -9.51 15.62 14.97
N PHE A 53 -9.53 15.43 13.66
CA PHE A 53 -10.75 15.18 12.90
C PHE A 53 -11.00 13.67 12.79
N ILE A 54 -12.18 13.20 13.18
CA ILE A 54 -12.65 11.83 12.94
C ILE A 54 -13.64 11.84 11.78
N GLY A 55 -13.32 11.13 10.70
CA GLY A 55 -14.22 10.96 9.57
C GLY A 55 -14.94 9.61 9.59
N ILE A 56 -16.26 9.65 9.50
CA ILE A 56 -17.15 8.48 9.49
C ILE A 56 -18.09 8.55 8.28
N SER A 57 -18.13 7.47 7.51
CA SER A 57 -19.12 7.27 6.45
C SER A 57 -20.18 6.28 6.92
N ASN A 58 -21.34 6.78 7.34
CA ASN A 58 -22.43 5.97 7.89
C ASN A 58 -23.47 5.63 6.81
N TYR A 59 -23.74 4.34 6.60
CA TYR A 59 -24.82 3.87 5.75
C TYR A 59 -25.85 3.09 6.56
N ARG A 60 -26.93 3.77 6.95
CA ARG A 60 -28.04 3.21 7.74
C ARG A 60 -27.62 2.40 8.97
N ASP A 61 -26.45 2.69 9.55
CA ASP A 61 -25.92 2.02 10.74
C ASP A 61 -25.99 2.92 11.99
N ILE A 62 -27.16 3.55 12.12
CA ILE A 62 -27.35 4.76 12.89
C ILE A 62 -27.10 4.58 14.39
N ARG A 63 -27.58 3.47 14.98
CA ARG A 63 -27.41 3.21 16.42
C ARG A 63 -25.95 2.95 16.79
N ARG A 64 -25.21 2.21 15.96
CA ARG A 64 -23.80 1.94 16.20
C ARG A 64 -22.95 3.18 15.89
N CYS A 65 -23.36 4.00 14.92
CA CYS A 65 -22.77 5.31 14.66
C CYS A 65 -22.89 6.23 15.90
N GLY A 66 -24.08 6.39 16.47
CA GLY A 66 -24.28 7.17 17.69
C GLY A 66 -23.42 6.69 18.87
N PHE A 67 -23.28 5.37 19.05
CA PHE A 67 -22.40 4.78 20.06
C PHE A 67 -20.91 5.06 19.79
N THR A 68 -20.49 5.02 18.53
CA THR A 68 -19.12 5.38 18.12
C THR A 68 -18.81 6.82 18.50
N LEU A 69 -19.68 7.78 18.14
CA LEU A 69 -19.55 9.19 18.53
C LEU A 69 -19.50 9.35 20.05
N PHE A 70 -20.40 8.65 20.77
CA PHE A 70 -20.47 8.73 22.22
C PHE A 70 -19.17 8.29 22.88
N THR A 71 -18.61 7.15 22.47
CA THR A 71 -17.35 6.67 23.04
C THR A 71 -16.15 7.51 22.58
N ALA A 72 -16.16 8.06 21.36
CA ALA A 72 -15.12 8.97 20.90
C ALA A 72 -15.01 10.22 21.80
N PHE A 73 -16.14 10.85 22.15
CA PHE A 73 -16.12 12.03 23.04
C PHE A 73 -15.97 11.67 24.52
N SER A 74 -16.73 10.70 25.02
CA SER A 74 -16.78 10.41 26.47
C SER A 74 -15.49 9.79 27.01
N ARG A 75 -14.67 9.20 26.13
CA ARG A 75 -13.43 8.53 26.49
C ARG A 75 -12.19 9.25 25.99
N ALA A 76 -12.32 10.37 25.28
CA ALA A 76 -11.17 11.23 24.97
C ALA A 76 -10.64 11.92 26.23
N LYS A 77 -9.33 12.11 26.30
CA LYS A 77 -8.63 12.92 27.30
C LYS A 77 -8.85 14.41 27.05
N HIS A 78 -8.87 14.82 25.79
CA HIS A 78 -9.09 16.18 25.32
C HIS A 78 -10.27 16.24 24.33
N PRO A 79 -11.51 15.94 24.77
CA PRO A 79 -12.68 15.93 23.89
C PRO A 79 -12.94 17.27 23.21
N GLU A 80 -12.50 18.39 23.80
CA GLU A 80 -12.57 19.73 23.20
C GLU A 80 -11.74 19.91 21.93
N ARG A 81 -10.78 19.00 21.66
CA ARG A 81 -9.90 19.01 20.49
C ARG A 81 -10.33 18.02 19.40
N VAL A 82 -11.46 17.33 19.61
CA VAL A 82 -11.97 16.31 18.70
C VAL A 82 -13.12 16.87 17.89
N THR A 83 -13.02 16.84 16.56
CA THR A 83 -14.13 17.16 15.66
C THR A 83 -14.53 15.90 14.89
N ILE A 84 -15.83 15.63 14.74
CA ILE A 84 -16.31 14.44 14.03
C ILE A 84 -17.09 14.86 12.79
N GLY A 85 -16.65 14.44 11.61
CA GLY A 85 -17.40 14.57 10.36
C GLY A 85 -18.11 13.28 10.00
N VAL A 86 -19.43 13.33 9.83
CA VAL A 86 -20.24 12.17 9.47
C VAL A 86 -20.92 12.42 8.12
N VAL A 87 -20.64 11.56 7.15
CA VAL A 87 -21.54 11.41 5.99
C VAL A 87 -22.66 10.49 6.43
N ASP A 88 -23.83 11.05 6.69
CA ASP A 88 -24.95 10.33 7.28
C ASP A 88 -25.97 9.97 6.20
N GLN A 89 -25.92 8.72 5.74
CA GLN A 89 -26.76 8.21 4.66
C GLN A 89 -27.97 7.46 5.23
N THR A 90 -29.14 8.12 5.22
CA THR A 90 -30.38 7.66 5.88
C THR A 90 -31.57 7.58 4.90
N GLN A 91 -32.72 7.11 5.36
CA GLN A 91 -34.04 7.20 4.70
C GLN A 91 -35.08 7.82 5.65
N ASP A 92 -36.30 8.03 5.16
CA ASP A 92 -37.39 8.69 5.91
C ASP A 92 -37.79 7.95 7.20
N ASP A 93 -37.54 6.64 7.29
CA ASP A 93 -37.84 5.78 8.45
C ASP A 93 -36.70 5.65 9.45
N ASP A 94 -35.55 6.25 9.15
CA ASP A 94 -34.35 6.20 9.96
C ASP A 94 -34.27 7.39 10.95
N THR A 95 -33.67 7.17 12.12
CA THR A 95 -33.11 8.28 12.93
C THR A 95 -31.77 8.74 12.32
N THR A 96 -31.19 9.82 12.82
CA THR A 96 -29.81 10.21 12.42
C THR A 96 -28.77 9.69 13.39
N CYS A 97 -27.53 9.56 12.93
CA CYS A 97 -26.40 9.22 13.79
C CYS A 97 -26.25 10.21 14.96
N LEU A 98 -26.47 11.50 14.68
CA LEU A 98 -26.41 12.56 15.69
C LEU A 98 -27.54 12.44 16.73
N ASP A 99 -28.75 12.05 16.32
CA ASP A 99 -29.85 11.84 17.27
C ASP A 99 -29.56 10.68 18.22
N GLU A 100 -29.02 9.57 17.73
CA GLU A 100 -28.63 8.44 18.58
C GLU A 100 -27.47 8.79 19.52
N TYR A 101 -26.51 9.59 19.05
CA TYR A 101 -25.48 10.16 19.91
C TYR A 101 -26.09 11.02 21.03
N CYS A 102 -26.98 11.95 20.69
CA CYS A 102 -27.61 12.83 21.69
C CYS A 102 -28.39 12.04 22.74
N LYS A 103 -29.12 10.98 22.35
CA LYS A 103 -29.82 10.10 23.30
C LYS A 103 -28.86 9.49 24.33
N LEU A 104 -27.70 9.02 23.89
CA LEU A 104 -26.67 8.45 24.78
C LEU A 104 -26.03 9.53 25.66
N ALA A 105 -25.72 10.68 25.09
CA ALA A 105 -25.13 11.82 25.80
C ALA A 105 -26.07 12.35 26.90
N GLU A 106 -27.35 12.55 26.60
CA GLU A 106 -28.36 13.02 27.55
C GLU A 106 -28.67 11.99 28.65
N ALA A 107 -28.57 10.70 28.35
CA ALA A 107 -28.72 9.62 29.32
C ALA A 107 -27.46 9.39 30.19
N SER A 108 -26.34 10.04 29.86
CA SER A 108 -25.10 9.98 30.63
C SER A 108 -25.04 11.06 31.71
N ASP A 109 -23.94 11.10 32.47
CA ASP A 109 -23.70 12.14 33.48
C ASP A 109 -23.63 13.57 32.91
N TRP A 110 -23.55 13.73 31.58
CA TRP A 110 -23.62 15.03 30.94
C TRP A 110 -25.02 15.66 31.01
N ASN A 111 -26.09 14.84 31.03
CA ASN A 111 -27.49 15.31 31.06
C ASN A 111 -27.87 16.30 29.93
N GLU A 112 -27.08 16.36 28.86
CA GLU A 112 -27.28 17.20 27.68
C GLU A 112 -26.58 16.55 26.47
N CYS A 113 -26.94 16.95 25.25
CA CYS A 113 -26.21 16.56 24.04
C CYS A 113 -24.89 17.34 23.91
N LYS A 114 -23.96 17.07 24.83
CA LYS A 114 -22.65 17.71 24.93
C LYS A 114 -21.86 17.54 23.63
N PHE A 115 -20.99 18.49 23.28
CA PHE A 115 -20.14 18.45 22.06
C PHE A 115 -20.88 18.35 20.71
N LYS A 116 -22.22 18.51 20.67
CA LYS A 116 -23.00 18.54 19.42
C LYS A 116 -22.44 19.51 18.37
N SER A 117 -21.90 20.65 18.80
CA SER A 117 -21.29 21.66 17.91
C SER A 117 -19.97 21.23 17.26
N GLN A 118 -19.34 20.16 17.76
CA GLN A 118 -18.13 19.56 17.19
C GLN A 118 -18.45 18.42 16.21
N VAL A 119 -19.74 18.20 15.88
CA VAL A 119 -20.17 17.21 14.90
C VAL A 119 -20.61 17.91 13.61
N ARG A 120 -19.88 17.67 12.52
CA ARG A 120 -20.21 18.15 11.16
C ARG A 120 -20.96 17.03 10.42
N ILE A 121 -22.17 17.30 9.94
CA ILE A 121 -23.01 16.31 9.25
C ILE A 121 -23.13 16.67 7.76
N ASP A 122 -22.80 15.72 6.89
CA ASP A 122 -23.21 15.69 5.48
C ASP A 122 -24.35 14.69 5.32
N ALA A 123 -25.60 15.18 5.43
CA ALA A 123 -26.79 14.35 5.35
C ALA A 123 -27.13 13.98 3.90
N ARG A 124 -27.35 12.69 3.63
CA ARG A 124 -27.60 12.16 2.29
C ARG A 124 -28.72 11.14 2.30
N ASP A 125 -29.43 11.05 1.18
CA ASP A 125 -30.36 9.95 0.95
C ASP A 125 -29.58 8.68 0.60
N SER A 126 -29.68 7.65 1.44
CA SER A 126 -29.04 6.35 1.25
C SER A 126 -29.41 5.68 -0.09
N ARG A 127 -30.59 5.97 -0.67
CA ARG A 127 -30.99 5.44 -1.98
C ARG A 127 -30.07 5.90 -3.11
N THR A 128 -29.41 7.06 -2.94
CA THR A 128 -28.49 7.65 -3.92
C THR A 128 -27.02 7.26 -3.69
N SER A 129 -26.75 6.40 -2.70
CA SER A 129 -25.40 5.91 -2.42
C SER A 129 -24.78 5.22 -3.62
N LYS A 130 -23.50 5.49 -3.86
CA LYS A 130 -22.69 4.79 -4.86
C LYS A 130 -21.50 4.05 -4.24
N GLY A 131 -21.61 3.68 -2.96
CA GLY A 131 -20.60 2.90 -2.25
C GLY A 131 -19.59 3.72 -1.44
N PRO A 132 -18.64 3.02 -0.79
CA PRO A 132 -17.80 3.61 0.25
C PRO A 132 -16.79 4.62 -0.28
N THR A 133 -16.26 4.44 -1.49
CA THR A 133 -15.29 5.34 -2.11
C THR A 133 -15.82 6.77 -2.27
N LEU A 134 -17.05 6.90 -2.78
CA LEU A 134 -17.72 8.19 -2.90
C LEU A 134 -18.03 8.79 -1.53
N ALA A 135 -18.49 7.97 -0.58
CA ALA A 135 -18.79 8.43 0.78
C ALA A 135 -17.51 8.93 1.50
N ARG A 136 -16.38 8.22 1.37
CA ARG A 136 -15.08 8.64 1.90
C ARG A 136 -14.58 9.94 1.23
N TRP A 137 -14.86 10.15 -0.06
CA TRP A 137 -14.59 11.45 -0.70
C TRP A 137 -15.47 12.58 -0.12
N GLN A 138 -16.76 12.33 0.09
CA GLN A 138 -17.68 13.30 0.72
C GLN A 138 -17.22 13.64 2.15
N GLN A 139 -16.80 12.62 2.91
CA GLN A 139 -16.26 12.75 4.25
C GLN A 139 -15.02 13.65 4.29
N GLN A 140 -14.11 13.54 3.30
CA GLN A 140 -12.95 14.42 3.20
C GLN A 140 -13.32 15.90 3.04
N GLN A 141 -14.52 16.22 2.51
CA GLN A 141 -14.96 17.61 2.36
C GLN A 141 -15.34 18.26 3.71
N LEU A 142 -15.47 17.45 4.76
CA LEU A 142 -15.76 17.92 6.13
C LEU A 142 -14.48 18.23 6.92
N ILE A 143 -13.30 17.90 6.37
CA ILE A 143 -11.99 18.25 6.96
C ILE A 143 -11.74 19.74 6.75
N GLU A 144 -11.34 20.44 7.81
CA GLU A 144 -10.93 21.84 7.76
C GLU A 144 -9.41 21.94 7.96
N ASN A 145 -8.96 22.53 9.08
CA ASN A 145 -7.56 22.82 9.38
C ASN A 145 -6.98 21.92 10.47
N GLU A 146 -7.65 20.81 10.82
CA GLU A 146 -7.20 19.90 11.87
C GLU A 146 -5.82 19.33 11.55
N GLU A 147 -5.07 19.02 12.61
CA GLU A 147 -3.69 18.54 12.53
C GLU A 147 -3.67 17.06 12.16
N PHE A 148 -4.48 16.25 12.83
CA PHE A 148 -4.61 14.82 12.62
C PHE A 148 -5.99 14.44 12.11
N CYS A 149 -6.02 13.42 11.25
CA CYS A 149 -7.22 12.84 10.68
C CYS A 149 -7.26 11.34 11.03
N LEU A 150 -8.40 10.91 11.56
CA LEU A 150 -8.75 9.53 11.86
C LEU A 150 -9.93 9.10 10.98
N ASN A 151 -9.72 8.21 10.02
CA ASN A 151 -10.81 7.61 9.24
C ASN A 151 -11.15 6.24 9.84
N ILE A 152 -12.42 6.01 10.14
CA ILE A 152 -12.93 4.76 10.71
C ILE A 152 -14.31 4.40 10.13
N ASP A 153 -14.72 3.15 10.34
CA ASP A 153 -16.09 2.72 10.05
C ASP A 153 -17.09 3.22 11.11
N ALA A 154 -18.39 3.08 10.86
CA ALA A 154 -19.45 3.64 11.71
C ALA A 154 -19.74 2.88 13.01
N HIS A 155 -19.19 1.67 13.20
CA HIS A 155 -19.54 0.80 14.32
C HIS A 155 -18.31 0.38 15.12
N ASN A 156 -17.70 1.38 15.73
CA ASN A 156 -16.52 1.23 16.56
C ASN A 156 -16.80 1.63 18.01
N GLN A 157 -15.84 1.31 18.89
CA GLN A 157 -15.75 1.95 20.19
C GLN A 157 -14.30 2.29 20.51
N PHE A 158 -14.11 3.33 21.31
CA PHE A 158 -12.81 3.83 21.70
C PHE A 158 -12.45 3.41 23.13
N LEU A 159 -11.16 3.25 23.42
CA LEU A 159 -10.66 3.12 24.79
C LEU A 159 -10.57 4.50 25.49
N PRO A 160 -10.52 4.55 26.83
CA PRO A 160 -10.14 5.76 27.57
C PRO A 160 -8.79 6.34 27.11
N ASN A 161 -8.71 7.67 27.01
CA ASN A 161 -7.54 8.45 26.58
C ASN A 161 -7.04 8.19 25.14
N TRP A 162 -7.88 7.60 24.29
CA TRP A 162 -7.50 7.17 22.94
C TRP A 162 -6.83 8.26 22.09
N ASP A 163 -7.26 9.51 22.24
CA ASP A 163 -6.84 10.68 21.47
C ASP A 163 -5.38 11.05 21.74
N ALA A 164 -4.95 10.94 23.00
CA ALA A 164 -3.55 11.11 23.36
C ALA A 164 -2.73 9.87 22.97
N GLU A 165 -3.25 8.68 23.23
CA GLU A 165 -2.52 7.42 23.02
C GLU A 165 -2.24 7.15 21.53
N ILE A 166 -3.17 7.47 20.63
CA ILE A 166 -2.95 7.29 19.18
C ILE A 166 -1.93 8.28 18.61
N VAL A 167 -1.84 9.49 19.17
CA VAL A 167 -0.81 10.48 18.83
C VAL A 167 0.55 10.02 19.34
N ASP A 168 0.63 9.56 20.58
CA ASP A 168 1.85 8.98 21.15
C ASP A 168 2.34 7.79 20.32
N GLU A 169 1.42 6.91 19.88
CA GLU A 169 1.76 5.81 18.99
C GLU A 169 2.26 6.30 17.63
N TRP A 170 1.65 7.34 17.06
CA TRP A 170 2.07 7.89 15.77
C TRP A 170 3.47 8.51 15.87
N LEU A 171 3.82 9.18 16.96
CA LEU A 171 5.18 9.67 17.22
C LEU A 171 6.23 8.55 17.23
N ARG A 172 5.86 7.36 17.73
CA ARG A 172 6.73 6.18 17.78
C ARG A 172 7.01 5.55 16.42
N THR A 173 6.32 5.98 15.36
CA THR A 173 6.69 5.61 13.98
C THR A 173 7.97 6.29 13.51
N GLU A 174 8.39 7.36 14.19
CA GLU A 174 9.54 8.20 13.82
C GLU A 174 9.47 8.70 12.37
N ASN A 175 8.26 8.93 11.85
CA ASN A 175 8.03 9.34 10.47
C ASN A 175 6.85 10.34 10.36
N GLU A 176 7.13 11.57 9.94
CA GLU A 176 6.14 12.65 9.69
C GLU A 176 5.10 12.27 8.63
N MET A 177 5.46 11.34 7.75
CA MET A 177 4.62 10.85 6.66
C MET A 177 3.92 9.53 7.02
N ALA A 178 3.93 9.14 8.30
CA ALA A 178 3.31 7.91 8.74
C ALA A 178 1.79 7.95 8.68
N VAL A 179 1.22 6.83 8.28
CA VAL A 179 -0.19 6.49 8.40
C VAL A 179 -0.31 5.24 9.25
N LEU A 180 -0.79 5.40 10.49
CA LEU A 180 -1.17 4.29 11.33
C LEU A 180 -2.44 3.66 10.76
N THR A 181 -2.41 2.39 10.35
CA THR A 181 -3.54 1.77 9.68
C THR A 181 -3.62 0.26 9.87
N THR A 182 -4.86 -0.22 10.00
CA THR A 182 -5.18 -1.64 10.19
C THR A 182 -6.69 -1.83 10.08
N TYR A 183 -7.15 -3.08 10.07
CA TYR A 183 -8.49 -3.40 10.58
C TYR A 183 -8.45 -3.39 12.11
N PRO A 184 -9.37 -2.68 12.80
CA PRO A 184 -9.43 -2.73 14.25
C PRO A 184 -9.78 -4.15 14.73
N MET A 185 -9.24 -4.53 15.89
CA MET A 185 -9.61 -5.79 16.53
C MET A 185 -11.06 -5.76 17.03
N GLY A 186 -11.65 -6.93 17.25
CA GLY A 186 -13.01 -7.04 17.78
C GLY A 186 -13.11 -6.67 19.26
N TYR A 187 -14.33 -6.41 19.72
CA TYR A 187 -14.60 -6.08 21.12
C TYR A 187 -14.15 -7.17 22.10
N ASP A 188 -14.03 -8.41 21.63
CA ASP A 188 -13.48 -9.54 22.37
C ASP A 188 -11.98 -9.41 22.69
N PHE A 189 -11.26 -8.51 22.01
CA PHE A 189 -9.88 -8.16 22.30
C PHE A 189 -9.72 -6.99 23.27
N ILE A 190 -10.82 -6.40 23.77
CA ILE A 190 -10.72 -5.33 24.78
C ILE A 190 -10.36 -5.98 26.13
N GLY A 191 -9.35 -5.43 26.80
CA GLY A 191 -8.96 -5.86 28.14
C GLY A 191 -10.03 -5.55 29.19
N PRO A 192 -9.90 -6.11 30.40
CA PRO A 192 -10.78 -5.76 31.51
C PRO A 192 -10.78 -4.24 31.74
N ASP A 193 -11.93 -3.69 32.15
CA ASP A 193 -12.08 -2.25 32.44
C ASP A 193 -11.71 -1.31 31.28
N LEU A 194 -11.92 -1.76 30.03
CA LEU A 194 -11.63 -1.00 28.81
C LEU A 194 -10.13 -0.67 28.66
N THR A 195 -9.24 -1.58 29.00
CA THR A 195 -7.80 -1.43 28.76
C THR A 195 -7.37 -2.07 27.45
N HIS A 196 -6.14 -1.75 27.01
CA HIS A 196 -5.45 -2.53 25.98
C HIS A 196 -5.35 -4.01 26.37
N GLN A 197 -5.41 -4.90 25.39
CA GLN A 197 -4.95 -6.27 25.59
C GLN A 197 -3.42 -6.35 25.51
N SER A 198 -2.84 -7.35 26.18
CA SER A 198 -1.43 -7.35 26.52
C SER A 198 -0.50 -8.01 25.50
N HIS A 199 -1.00 -8.62 24.43
CA HIS A 199 -0.18 -9.51 23.61
C HIS A 199 -0.18 -9.18 22.11
N TYR A 200 -1.35 -8.93 21.53
CA TYR A 200 -1.50 -8.91 20.08
C TYR A 200 -1.51 -7.49 19.49
N SER A 201 -1.31 -7.38 18.19
CA SER A 201 -1.86 -6.27 17.41
C SER A 201 -2.35 -6.81 16.08
N SER A 202 -3.13 -6.03 15.35
CA SER A 202 -3.60 -6.39 14.01
C SER A 202 -2.66 -5.83 12.95
N HIS A 203 -2.48 -6.57 11.86
CA HIS A 203 -1.62 -6.21 10.73
C HIS A 203 -2.22 -6.63 9.40
N LEU A 204 -1.92 -5.87 8.34
CA LEU A 204 -2.39 -6.13 6.98
C LEU A 204 -1.20 -6.42 6.07
N CYS A 205 -1.08 -7.66 5.59
CA CYS A 205 0.03 -8.07 4.73
C CYS A 205 -0.35 -9.14 3.69
N ARG A 206 -1.65 -9.35 3.46
CA ARG A 206 -2.17 -10.47 2.67
C ARG A 206 -3.36 -10.11 1.80
N TYR A 207 -3.50 -10.88 0.73
CA TYR A 207 -4.57 -10.77 -0.25
C TYR A 207 -5.41 -12.05 -0.31
N LEU A 208 -6.65 -11.91 -0.77
CA LEU A 208 -7.39 -13.04 -1.34
C LEU A 208 -6.68 -13.49 -2.62
N ASP A 209 -6.74 -14.79 -2.89
CA ASP A 209 -6.16 -15.35 -4.12
C ASP A 209 -6.87 -14.75 -5.33
N ARG A 210 -6.08 -14.31 -6.32
CA ARG A 210 -6.60 -13.77 -7.58
C ARG A 210 -6.59 -14.83 -8.67
N ASP A 211 -7.76 -15.08 -9.25
CA ASP A 211 -7.91 -16.04 -10.36
C ASP A 211 -7.11 -15.65 -11.62
N SER A 212 -6.86 -14.36 -11.82
CA SER A 212 -6.01 -13.86 -12.92
C SER A 212 -5.44 -12.47 -12.62
N ALA A 213 -4.49 -12.02 -13.45
CA ALA A 213 -3.95 -10.66 -13.37
C ALA A 213 -4.99 -9.55 -13.63
N PHE A 214 -6.14 -9.86 -14.25
CA PHE A 214 -7.26 -8.93 -14.47
C PHE A 214 -8.08 -8.67 -13.21
N SER A 215 -8.00 -9.57 -12.22
CA SER A 215 -8.69 -9.40 -10.95
C SER A 215 -7.99 -8.31 -10.12
N VAL A 216 -8.77 -7.50 -9.42
CA VAL A 216 -8.21 -6.47 -8.53
C VAL A 216 -7.73 -7.13 -7.23
N PRO A 217 -6.61 -6.68 -6.62
CA PRO A 217 -6.19 -7.18 -5.32
C PRO A 217 -7.21 -6.82 -4.23
N ILE A 218 -7.56 -7.80 -3.41
CA ILE A 218 -8.47 -7.64 -2.28
C ILE A 218 -7.73 -8.07 -1.03
N ILE A 219 -7.71 -7.22 0.00
CA ILE A 219 -7.06 -7.53 1.28
C ILE A 219 -7.84 -8.68 1.96
N ARG A 220 -7.13 -9.71 2.44
CA ARG A 220 -7.76 -10.95 2.98
C ARG A 220 -8.45 -10.77 4.33
N GLY A 221 -8.04 -9.76 5.09
CA GLY A 221 -8.30 -9.68 6.53
C GLY A 221 -7.03 -9.41 7.33
N MET A 222 -7.21 -9.02 8.58
CA MET A 222 -6.11 -8.86 9.51
C MET A 222 -5.43 -10.18 9.85
N ILE A 223 -4.15 -10.08 10.20
CA ILE A 223 -3.39 -11.10 10.91
C ILE A 223 -2.87 -10.53 12.22
N LEU A 224 -2.67 -11.40 13.22
CA LEU A 224 -2.15 -10.98 14.50
C LEU A 224 -0.62 -10.94 14.49
N ILE A 225 -0.07 -9.87 15.06
CA ILE A 225 1.31 -9.77 15.50
C ILE A 225 1.36 -10.18 16.97
N ASP A 226 2.15 -11.20 17.30
CA ASP A 226 2.47 -11.58 18.68
C ASP A 226 3.49 -10.61 19.27
N ASN A 227 3.36 -10.28 20.55
CA ASN A 227 4.29 -9.41 21.30
C ASN A 227 4.56 -8.08 20.59
N SER A 228 3.48 -7.45 20.09
CA SER A 228 3.57 -6.22 19.30
C SER A 228 3.88 -5.01 20.19
N GLU A 229 5.14 -4.59 20.22
CA GLU A 229 5.58 -3.51 21.11
C GLU A 229 5.70 -2.16 20.41
N ALA A 230 6.01 -2.12 19.12
CA ALA A 230 6.21 -0.89 18.36
C ALA A 230 5.41 -0.90 17.05
N PRO A 231 5.03 0.27 16.50
CA PRO A 231 4.36 0.34 15.21
C PRO A 231 5.11 -0.47 14.15
N GLN A 232 4.39 -1.29 13.39
CA GLN A 232 4.99 -2.22 12.42
C GLN A 232 4.72 -1.75 11.00
N MET A 233 5.75 -1.49 10.21
CA MET A 233 5.61 -1.12 8.80
C MET A 233 4.77 -2.15 8.04
N SER A 234 3.84 -1.64 7.23
CA SER A 234 2.86 -2.38 6.44
C SER A 234 2.92 -1.92 4.98
N THR A 235 2.45 -2.75 4.06
CA THR A 235 2.24 -2.36 2.65
C THR A 235 0.82 -1.87 2.39
N LEU A 236 -0.09 -2.09 3.35
CA LEU A 236 -1.52 -2.00 3.14
C LEU A 236 -2.18 -1.01 4.10
N TRP A 237 -3.12 -0.25 3.53
CA TRP A 237 -4.09 0.59 4.20
C TRP A 237 -5.39 -0.18 4.42
N GLY A 238 -6.02 0.00 5.57
CA GLY A 238 -7.33 -0.55 5.91
C GLY A 238 -8.35 0.54 6.23
N GLY A 239 -9.59 0.34 5.78
CA GLY A 239 -10.69 1.30 5.93
C GLY A 239 -11.25 1.44 7.35
N GLY A 240 -11.02 0.43 8.19
CA GLY A 240 -11.51 0.43 9.57
C GLY A 240 -10.72 1.31 10.54
N LEU A 241 -9.44 1.59 10.26
CA LEU A 241 -8.62 2.55 10.99
C LEU A 241 -7.51 3.10 10.11
N SER A 242 -7.48 4.43 9.99
CA SER A 242 -6.39 5.17 9.36
C SER A 242 -6.17 6.49 10.08
N PHE A 243 -5.08 6.59 10.84
CA PHE A 243 -4.67 7.78 11.59
C PHE A 243 -3.37 8.37 11.04
N SER A 244 -3.40 9.64 10.69
CA SER A 244 -2.23 10.36 10.18
C SER A 244 -2.43 11.86 10.30
N LYS A 245 -1.40 12.66 9.98
CA LYS A 245 -1.60 14.08 9.73
C LYS A 245 -2.63 14.30 8.63
N CYS A 246 -3.56 15.24 8.81
CA CYS A 246 -4.61 15.51 7.82
C CYS A 246 -4.09 15.93 6.44
N HIS A 247 -2.82 16.35 6.32
CA HIS A 247 -2.23 16.56 4.99
C HIS A 247 -2.22 15.29 4.11
N ALA A 248 -2.30 14.09 4.70
CA ALA A 248 -2.52 12.82 3.99
C ALA A 248 -3.81 12.84 3.18
N GLU A 249 -4.92 13.15 3.85
CA GLU A 249 -6.24 13.23 3.24
C GLU A 249 -6.31 14.35 2.19
N ARG A 250 -5.67 15.50 2.45
CA ARG A 250 -5.67 16.64 1.52
C ARG A 250 -4.79 16.40 0.27
N ARG A 251 -3.62 15.77 0.42
CA ARG A 251 -2.68 15.50 -0.70
C ARG A 251 -3.06 14.26 -1.52
N ALA A 252 -3.70 13.29 -0.88
CA ALA A 252 -4.26 12.11 -1.52
C ALA A 252 -5.79 12.14 -1.39
N PRO A 253 -6.50 12.94 -2.21
CA PRO A 253 -7.96 12.94 -2.18
C PRO A 253 -8.52 11.60 -2.69
N TYR A 254 -9.60 11.12 -2.08
CA TYR A 254 -10.37 10.00 -2.62
C TYR A 254 -10.90 10.35 -4.02
N ASP A 255 -10.96 9.35 -4.89
CA ASP A 255 -11.47 9.54 -6.25
C ASP A 255 -12.99 9.43 -6.28
N LYS A 256 -13.67 10.58 -6.44
CA LYS A 256 -15.13 10.67 -6.52
C LYS A 256 -15.75 9.94 -7.72
N HIS A 257 -14.94 9.48 -8.68
CA HIS A 257 -15.39 8.74 -9.87
C HIS A 257 -15.37 7.22 -9.66
N MET A 258 -14.92 6.73 -8.50
CA MET A 258 -14.86 5.29 -8.18
C MET A 258 -16.20 4.72 -7.71
N ASN A 259 -17.29 5.06 -8.38
CA ASN A 259 -18.64 4.59 -8.03
C ASN A 259 -18.69 3.05 -8.04
N TRP A 260 -19.38 2.48 -7.05
CA TRP A 260 -19.62 1.05 -6.87
C TRP A 260 -18.38 0.21 -6.52
N VAL A 261 -17.19 0.83 -6.43
CA VAL A 261 -15.98 0.16 -5.97
C VAL A 261 -16.05 -0.05 -4.45
N PHE A 262 -16.27 -1.30 -4.06
CA PHE A 262 -16.15 -1.76 -2.68
C PHE A 262 -14.89 -2.62 -2.53
N TRP A 263 -14.77 -3.65 -3.36
CA TRP A 263 -13.60 -4.51 -3.38
C TRP A 263 -12.44 -3.85 -4.11
N GLY A 264 -11.27 -3.84 -3.46
CA GLY A 264 -10.04 -3.24 -4.01
C GLY A 264 -9.86 -1.75 -3.72
N GLU A 265 -10.84 -1.07 -3.13
CA GLU A 265 -10.71 0.34 -2.75
C GLU A 265 -9.55 0.58 -1.77
N GLU A 266 -9.35 -0.35 -0.84
CA GLU A 266 -8.31 -0.25 0.17
C GLU A 266 -6.90 -0.43 -0.42
N TYR A 267 -6.77 -1.35 -1.39
CA TYR A 267 -5.52 -1.52 -2.12
C TYR A 267 -5.22 -0.31 -3.01
N LEU A 268 -6.25 0.25 -3.64
CA LEU A 268 -6.16 1.51 -4.36
C LEU A 268 -5.72 2.66 -3.44
N ARG A 269 -6.30 2.77 -2.24
CA ARG A 269 -5.93 3.77 -1.24
C ARG A 269 -4.48 3.61 -0.78
N SER A 270 -4.03 2.37 -0.60
CA SER A 270 -2.64 2.03 -0.31
C SER A 270 -1.71 2.60 -1.39
N MET A 271 -2.02 2.38 -2.67
CA MET A 271 -1.26 2.94 -3.78
C MET A 271 -1.25 4.48 -3.76
N GLN A 272 -2.43 5.10 -3.61
CA GLN A 272 -2.58 6.55 -3.67
C GLN A 272 -1.71 7.28 -2.65
N LEU A 273 -1.71 6.80 -1.40
CA LEU A 273 -0.90 7.37 -0.32
C LEU A 273 0.58 7.06 -0.52
N TRP A 274 0.94 5.80 -0.83
CA TRP A 274 2.34 5.39 -0.92
C TRP A 274 3.11 6.08 -2.05
N THR A 275 2.48 6.25 -3.21
CA THR A 275 3.03 6.97 -4.38
C THR A 275 3.17 8.49 -4.14
N ARG A 276 2.59 9.00 -3.04
CA ARG A 276 2.72 10.39 -2.56
C ARG A 276 3.66 10.53 -1.36
N GLY A 277 4.44 9.49 -1.07
CA GLY A 277 5.50 9.52 -0.06
C GLY A 277 5.06 9.16 1.35
N TYR A 278 3.83 8.67 1.53
CA TYR A 278 3.36 8.18 2.84
C TYR A 278 3.80 6.74 3.06
N ASP A 279 3.94 6.36 4.33
CA ASP A 279 4.34 5.02 4.74
C ASP A 279 3.33 4.48 5.76
N PHE A 280 2.94 3.21 5.62
CA PHE A 280 1.93 2.59 6.48
C PHE A 280 2.57 1.86 7.64
N TYR A 281 1.93 1.95 8.80
CA TYR A 281 2.32 1.21 10.00
C TYR A 281 1.08 0.66 10.67
N SER A 282 1.07 -0.62 11.00
CA SER A 282 0.09 -1.15 11.92
C SER A 282 0.40 -0.67 13.33
N PRO A 283 -0.60 -0.22 14.11
CA PRO A 283 -0.40 0.09 15.52
C PRO A 283 0.17 -1.12 16.28
N SER A 284 1.01 -0.84 17.28
CA SER A 284 1.38 -1.81 18.29
C SER A 284 0.21 -2.10 19.22
N ARG A 285 0.39 -3.03 20.17
CA ARG A 285 -0.62 -3.29 21.20
C ARG A 285 -0.99 -2.05 22.03
N HIS A 286 -0.11 -1.04 22.07
CA HIS A 286 -0.32 0.22 22.80
C HIS A 286 -1.09 1.26 21.98
N GLY A 287 -1.12 1.11 20.65
CA GLY A 287 -1.82 2.01 19.73
C GLY A 287 -3.20 1.52 19.30
N HIS A 288 -3.63 0.35 19.76
CA HIS A 288 -4.94 -0.21 19.46
C HIS A 288 -6.02 0.41 20.34
N VAL A 289 -6.39 1.65 20.03
CA VAL A 289 -7.35 2.42 20.82
C VAL A 289 -8.78 2.41 20.27
N VAL A 290 -8.96 1.92 19.04
CA VAL A 290 -10.26 1.72 18.40
C VAL A 290 -10.49 0.24 18.21
N PHE A 291 -11.70 -0.21 18.52
CA PHE A 291 -12.15 -1.57 18.32
C PHE A 291 -13.43 -1.57 17.50
N HIS A 292 -13.62 -2.64 16.72
CA HIS A 292 -14.68 -2.73 15.74
C HIS A 292 -15.72 -3.78 16.14
N ASN A 293 -16.99 -3.49 15.89
CA ASN A 293 -18.04 -4.47 16.06
C ASN A 293 -18.12 -5.43 14.85
N TRP A 294 -17.41 -6.55 14.92
CA TRP A 294 -17.41 -7.61 13.89
C TRP A 294 -18.63 -8.54 13.95
N SER A 295 -19.65 -8.24 14.76
CA SER A 295 -20.84 -9.07 14.85
C SER A 295 -21.58 -9.08 13.51
N ASN A 296 -21.88 -10.27 13.01
CA ASN A 296 -22.78 -10.44 11.86
C ASN A 296 -24.23 -10.32 12.35
N ASP A 297 -25.02 -9.51 11.68
CA ASP A 297 -26.44 -9.32 12.01
C ASP A 297 -27.36 -10.33 11.29
N ASN A 298 -26.79 -11.45 10.84
CA ASN A 298 -27.50 -12.54 10.15
C ASN A 298 -28.24 -12.09 8.88
N GLY A 299 -27.74 -11.06 8.20
CA GLY A 299 -28.27 -10.60 6.91
C GLY A 299 -29.39 -9.57 7.02
N THR A 300 -29.62 -8.98 8.20
CA THR A 300 -30.53 -7.84 8.33
C THR A 300 -29.91 -6.51 7.86
N MET A 301 -28.59 -6.50 7.61
CA MET A 301 -27.85 -5.27 7.33
C MET A 301 -28.23 -4.74 5.97
N LYS A 302 -28.68 -3.48 5.96
CA LYS A 302 -28.97 -2.75 4.73
C LYS A 302 -27.67 -2.48 4.01
N ARG A 303 -27.58 -2.89 2.75
CA ARG A 303 -26.40 -2.67 1.92
C ARG A 303 -26.68 -1.58 0.90
N PHE A 304 -25.63 -0.86 0.49
CA PHE A 304 -25.79 0.21 -0.50
C PHE A 304 -26.23 -0.31 -1.87
N TRP A 305 -25.88 -1.55 -2.21
CA TRP A 305 -26.31 -2.16 -3.46
C TRP A 305 -27.76 -2.66 -3.45
N ASP A 306 -28.44 -2.71 -2.30
CA ASP A 306 -29.85 -3.14 -2.22
C ASP A 306 -30.80 -2.12 -2.90
N ASN A 307 -30.37 -0.86 -3.02
CA ASN A 307 -31.18 0.23 -3.56
C ASN A 307 -30.83 0.61 -5.01
N VAL A 308 -29.87 -0.07 -5.65
CA VAL A 308 -29.35 0.28 -6.99
C VAL A 308 -30.46 0.51 -8.00
N THR A 309 -31.42 -0.42 -8.08
CA THR A 309 -32.50 -0.37 -9.08
C THR A 309 -33.64 0.57 -8.73
N GLN A 310 -33.62 1.20 -7.54
CA GLN A 310 -34.63 2.18 -7.15
C GLN A 310 -34.39 3.54 -7.80
N VAL A 311 -33.14 3.87 -8.12
CA VAL A 311 -32.74 5.20 -8.62
C VAL A 311 -32.09 5.18 -10.01
N MET A 312 -31.73 4.00 -10.52
CA MET A 312 -31.17 3.83 -11.87
C MET A 312 -31.50 2.46 -12.46
N THR A 313 -31.34 2.29 -13.78
CA THR A 313 -31.50 0.98 -14.41
C THR A 313 -30.29 0.08 -14.15
N LYS A 314 -30.47 -1.24 -14.27
CA LYS A 314 -29.36 -2.20 -14.12
C LYS A 314 -28.25 -1.94 -15.13
N GLU A 315 -28.59 -1.59 -16.37
CA GLU A 315 -27.62 -1.30 -17.44
C GLU A 315 -26.80 -0.05 -17.14
N GLN A 316 -27.41 0.98 -16.51
CA GLN A 316 -26.69 2.18 -16.07
C GLN A 316 -25.71 1.84 -14.94
N HIS A 317 -26.17 1.08 -13.94
CA HIS A 317 -25.32 0.61 -12.85
C HIS A 317 -24.13 -0.19 -13.35
N ASP A 318 -24.38 -1.25 -14.13
CA ASP A 318 -23.34 -2.17 -14.59
C ASP A 318 -22.31 -1.43 -15.45
N LYS A 319 -22.73 -0.42 -16.21
CA LYS A 319 -21.82 0.47 -16.97
C LYS A 319 -20.97 1.35 -16.05
N GLU A 320 -21.56 1.99 -15.05
CA GLU A 320 -20.79 2.81 -14.09
C GLU A 320 -19.78 1.97 -13.31
N GLU A 321 -20.18 0.81 -12.81
CA GLU A 321 -19.32 -0.12 -12.09
C GLU A 321 -18.17 -0.63 -12.98
N GLN A 322 -18.46 -1.03 -14.22
CA GLN A 322 -17.43 -1.46 -15.16
C GLN A 322 -16.39 -0.37 -15.42
N LEU A 323 -16.83 0.87 -15.66
CA LEU A 323 -15.93 2.01 -15.89
C LEU A 323 -15.05 2.28 -14.66
N ALA A 324 -15.63 2.21 -13.46
CA ALA A 324 -14.89 2.44 -12.22
C ALA A 324 -13.85 1.35 -11.94
N TYR A 325 -14.18 0.06 -12.12
CA TYR A 325 -13.20 -1.01 -11.97
C TYR A 325 -12.13 -0.99 -13.09
N ASN A 326 -12.47 -0.62 -14.32
CA ASN A 326 -11.47 -0.42 -15.37
C ASN A 326 -10.54 0.77 -15.05
N ARG A 327 -11.09 1.83 -14.45
CA ARG A 327 -10.30 2.96 -13.95
C ARG A 327 -9.33 2.53 -12.84
N LEU A 328 -9.80 1.71 -11.89
CA LEU A 328 -8.95 1.12 -10.85
C LEU A 328 -7.82 0.27 -11.47
N ARG A 329 -8.14 -0.61 -12.43
CA ARG A 329 -7.12 -1.42 -13.12
C ARG A 329 -6.11 -0.56 -13.87
N MET A 330 -6.57 0.47 -14.57
CA MET A 330 -5.73 1.42 -15.30
C MET A 330 -4.70 2.09 -14.37
N VAL A 331 -5.11 2.61 -13.21
CA VAL A 331 -4.19 3.30 -12.28
C VAL A 331 -3.26 2.36 -11.54
N LEU A 332 -3.61 1.08 -11.41
CA LEU A 332 -2.72 0.06 -10.87
C LEU A 332 -1.87 -0.62 -11.94
N THR A 333 -1.95 -0.19 -13.21
CA THR A 333 -1.29 -0.83 -14.36
C THR A 333 -1.62 -2.32 -14.51
N LEU A 334 -2.82 -2.72 -14.10
CA LEU A 334 -3.35 -4.08 -14.28
C LEU A 334 -3.98 -4.22 -15.67
N PRO A 335 -3.98 -5.43 -16.26
CA PRO A 335 -4.65 -5.67 -17.53
C PRO A 335 -6.17 -5.49 -17.39
N PHE A 336 -6.78 -4.87 -18.39
CA PHE A 336 -8.23 -4.71 -18.52
C PHE A 336 -8.62 -4.58 -19.99
N ASP A 337 -9.88 -4.89 -20.30
CA ASP A 337 -10.48 -4.72 -21.62
C ASP A 337 -11.67 -3.75 -21.54
N GLY A 338 -11.94 -3.08 -22.66
CA GLY A 338 -13.09 -2.21 -22.82
C GLY A 338 -12.84 -0.74 -22.40
N PRO A 339 -13.91 0.06 -22.29
CA PRO A 339 -13.80 1.48 -22.03
C PRO A 339 -13.34 1.76 -20.60
N VAL A 340 -12.67 2.89 -20.42
CA VAL A 340 -12.29 3.45 -19.12
C VAL A 340 -12.54 4.95 -19.14
N ASP A 341 -12.99 5.50 -18.01
CA ASP A 341 -13.05 6.94 -17.81
C ASP A 341 -11.78 7.42 -17.11
N ALA A 342 -11.01 8.28 -17.79
CA ALA A 342 -9.79 8.90 -17.29
C ALA A 342 -9.99 10.36 -16.82
N HIS A 343 -11.24 10.80 -16.64
CA HIS A 343 -11.53 12.16 -16.18
C HIS A 343 -10.88 12.45 -14.81
N GLU A 344 -10.23 13.61 -14.67
CA GLU A 344 -9.49 14.02 -13.46
C GLU A 344 -8.45 12.99 -12.94
N ILE A 345 -7.95 12.06 -13.78
CA ILE A 345 -7.08 10.96 -13.30
C ILE A 345 -5.82 11.48 -12.59
N ASP A 346 -5.19 12.53 -13.11
CA ASP A 346 -3.97 13.11 -12.54
C ASP A 346 -4.22 13.74 -11.16
N LYS A 347 -5.42 14.26 -10.92
CA LYS A 347 -5.79 14.84 -9.63
C LYS A 347 -5.83 13.78 -8.53
N TYR A 348 -6.44 12.64 -8.80
CA TYR A 348 -6.65 11.58 -7.80
C TYR A 348 -5.52 10.54 -7.77
N HIS A 349 -4.81 10.32 -8.87
CA HIS A 349 -3.81 9.24 -8.99
C HIS A 349 -2.45 9.70 -9.53
N GLY A 350 -2.22 11.00 -9.70
CA GLY A 350 -0.93 11.55 -10.17
C GLY A 350 0.17 11.65 -9.11
N GLY A 351 0.29 10.67 -8.21
CA GLY A 351 1.41 10.61 -7.25
C GLY A 351 2.75 10.47 -7.96
N LYS A 352 3.75 11.28 -7.58
CA LYS A 352 5.07 11.34 -8.26
C LYS A 352 6.26 11.05 -7.37
N VAL A 353 6.04 10.80 -6.08
CA VAL A 353 7.13 10.51 -5.15
C VAL A 353 7.66 9.12 -5.47
N ARG A 354 6.80 8.10 -5.46
CA ARG A 354 7.19 6.73 -5.79
C ARG A 354 6.32 6.21 -6.94
N SER A 355 6.89 5.39 -7.81
CA SER A 355 6.19 4.89 -8.99
C SER A 355 5.19 3.79 -8.64
N ILE A 356 4.23 3.53 -9.53
CA ILE A 356 3.27 2.43 -9.38
C ILE A 356 4.00 1.08 -9.42
N GLU A 357 5.02 0.93 -10.26
CA GLU A 357 5.84 -0.29 -10.34
C GLU A 357 6.55 -0.56 -9.02
N GLN A 358 7.10 0.49 -8.38
CA GLN A 358 7.70 0.35 -7.05
C GLN A 358 6.65 -0.04 -6.00
N PHE A 359 5.43 0.51 -6.08
CA PHE A 359 4.35 0.13 -5.18
C PHE A 359 3.96 -1.33 -5.35
N LEU A 360 3.75 -1.79 -6.59
CA LEU A 360 3.42 -3.19 -6.90
C LEU A 360 4.50 -4.15 -6.39
N GLN A 361 5.78 -3.78 -6.54
CA GLN A 361 6.89 -4.56 -6.01
C GLN A 361 6.89 -4.55 -4.47
N PHE A 362 6.70 -3.38 -3.85
CA PHE A 362 6.67 -3.23 -2.40
C PHE A 362 5.54 -4.05 -1.76
N SER A 363 4.35 -4.00 -2.37
CA SER A 363 3.14 -4.68 -1.94
C SER A 363 3.06 -6.15 -2.37
N GLY A 364 3.93 -6.62 -3.26
CA GLY A 364 3.98 -8.02 -3.69
C GLY A 364 2.89 -8.40 -4.69
N ILE A 365 2.40 -7.45 -5.50
CA ILE A 365 1.40 -7.73 -6.53
C ILE A 365 2.01 -7.74 -7.92
N SER A 366 1.73 -8.79 -8.68
CA SER A 366 2.12 -8.93 -10.07
C SER A 366 1.00 -8.45 -10.99
N ASN A 367 1.35 -7.57 -11.93
CA ASN A 367 0.42 -7.11 -12.97
C ASN A 367 0.38 -8.02 -14.21
N VAL A 368 1.20 -9.09 -14.26
CA VAL A 368 1.28 -9.99 -15.42
C VAL A 368 0.80 -11.41 -15.12
N ASP A 369 1.00 -11.89 -13.90
CA ASP A 369 0.64 -13.24 -13.47
C ASP A 369 0.30 -13.23 -11.98
N SER A 370 -0.98 -13.43 -11.64
CA SER A 370 -1.45 -13.44 -10.26
C SER A 370 -0.87 -14.56 -9.41
N LYS A 371 -0.28 -15.61 -10.01
CA LYS A 371 0.42 -16.67 -9.26
C LYS A 371 1.74 -16.20 -8.65
N LEU A 372 2.23 -15.04 -9.07
CA LEU A 372 3.42 -14.40 -8.53
C LEU A 372 3.09 -13.40 -7.42
N ASP A 373 1.82 -13.27 -7.02
CA ASP A 373 1.46 -12.43 -5.88
C ASP A 373 2.04 -13.02 -4.58
N GLU A 374 2.59 -12.15 -3.74
CA GLU A 374 3.24 -12.50 -2.48
C GLU A 374 2.60 -11.77 -1.30
N ALA A 375 2.41 -12.50 -0.19
CA ALA A 375 2.14 -11.87 1.09
C ALA A 375 3.40 -11.17 1.61
N ARG A 376 3.26 -9.94 2.11
CA ARG A 376 4.38 -9.08 2.55
C ARG A 376 4.42 -8.97 4.07
N CYS A 377 4.42 -10.11 4.75
CA CYS A 377 4.34 -10.22 6.22
C CYS A 377 5.72 -10.29 6.89
N GLU A 378 6.80 -10.31 6.11
CA GLU A 378 8.16 -10.22 6.59
C GLU A 378 8.51 -8.79 7.04
N GLN A 379 9.68 -8.62 7.65
CA GLN A 379 10.14 -7.28 8.02
C GLN A 379 10.35 -6.41 6.78
N LEU A 380 9.58 -5.32 6.70
CA LEU A 380 9.68 -4.32 5.64
C LEU A 380 10.64 -3.20 6.03
N HIS A 381 11.11 -2.48 5.03
CA HIS A 381 12.03 -1.37 5.19
C HIS A 381 11.56 -0.18 4.38
N TRP A 382 11.80 1.01 4.94
CA TRP A 382 11.47 2.28 4.32
C TRP A 382 12.14 2.41 2.95
N VAL A 383 11.36 2.86 1.97
CA VAL A 383 11.81 3.10 0.59
C VAL A 383 12.01 4.62 0.42
N PRO A 384 13.26 5.11 0.48
CA PRO A 384 13.55 6.54 0.46
C PRO A 384 13.27 7.12 -0.92
N GLU A 385 12.60 8.27 -0.95
CA GLU A 385 12.47 9.09 -2.15
C GLU A 385 12.22 10.56 -1.80
N ILE A 386 12.62 11.50 -2.65
CA ILE A 386 12.64 12.93 -2.31
C ILE A 386 11.22 13.46 -2.09
N ILE A 387 10.98 14.01 -0.89
CA ILE A 387 9.70 14.59 -0.45
C ILE A 387 9.83 16.01 0.12
N GLU A 388 10.99 16.64 -0.07
CA GLU A 388 11.35 17.93 0.52
C GLU A 388 10.38 19.05 0.12
N GLU A 389 9.84 19.01 -1.09
CA GLU A 389 8.81 19.95 -1.58
C GLU A 389 7.58 20.01 -0.66
N PHE A 390 7.27 18.91 0.03
CA PHE A 390 6.11 18.81 0.90
C PHE A 390 6.39 19.15 2.35
N LEU A 391 7.67 19.31 2.73
CA LEU A 391 8.10 19.45 4.11
C LEU A 391 9.09 20.61 4.24
N SER A 392 8.54 21.83 4.28
CA SER A 392 9.30 23.06 4.46
C SER A 392 10.33 22.94 5.60
N GLY A 393 11.57 23.34 5.31
CA GLY A 393 12.70 23.30 6.26
C GLY A 393 13.26 21.91 6.56
N TRP A 394 12.86 20.87 5.83
CA TRP A 394 13.48 19.54 5.87
C TRP A 394 14.26 19.25 4.59
N VAL A 395 15.41 18.59 4.73
CA VAL A 395 16.24 18.13 3.61
C VAL A 395 16.61 16.66 3.88
N MET A 396 16.34 15.79 2.92
CA MET A 396 16.65 14.35 2.99
C MET A 396 18.13 14.10 2.75
N ARG A 397 18.68 14.70 1.70
CA ARG A 397 20.08 14.51 1.27
C ARG A 397 20.81 15.83 1.45
N ASP A 398 21.61 15.96 2.52
CA ASP A 398 22.43 17.16 2.72
C ASP A 398 23.44 17.30 1.56
N GLY A 399 23.27 18.37 0.76
CA GLY A 399 24.15 18.70 -0.36
C GLY A 399 25.61 18.92 0.03
N ARG A 400 25.93 19.06 1.33
CA ARG A 400 27.32 19.14 1.82
C ARG A 400 28.09 17.81 1.73
N SER A 401 27.38 16.68 1.65
CA SER A 401 27.97 15.34 1.54
C SER A 401 28.15 14.87 0.10
N SER A 402 27.41 15.44 -0.87
CA SER A 402 27.40 14.96 -2.26
C SER A 402 28.59 15.47 -3.08
N GLU A 403 29.10 16.68 -2.84
CA GLU A 403 30.20 17.24 -3.65
C GLU A 403 31.56 16.59 -3.39
N ASN A 404 31.82 16.13 -2.16
CA ASN A 404 33.10 15.48 -1.81
C ASN A 404 33.15 13.98 -2.13
N ASN A 405 32.00 13.28 -2.11
CA ASN A 405 31.94 11.85 -2.42
C ASN A 405 31.70 11.55 -3.90
N ALA A 406 30.99 12.41 -4.65
CA ALA A 406 30.68 12.16 -6.06
C ALA A 406 31.92 12.15 -6.98
N ARG A 407 33.02 12.81 -6.60
CA ARG A 407 34.25 12.81 -7.43
C ARG A 407 35.18 11.63 -7.19
N VAL A 408 35.09 10.97 -6.04
CA VAL A 408 35.99 9.87 -5.66
C VAL A 408 35.35 8.50 -5.90
N ASP A 409 34.03 8.39 -5.73
CA ASP A 409 33.32 7.09 -5.74
C ASP A 409 32.88 6.66 -7.16
N ASP A 410 32.44 7.59 -8.02
CA ASP A 410 31.93 7.26 -9.36
C ASP A 410 32.99 6.71 -10.33
N ARG A 411 34.27 7.04 -10.15
CA ARG A 411 35.35 6.51 -11.00
C ARG A 411 35.88 5.15 -10.54
N ALA A 412 35.84 4.88 -9.24
CA ALA A 412 36.35 3.63 -8.66
C ALA A 412 35.28 2.54 -8.69
N MET A 413 34.05 2.85 -8.28
CA MET A 413 32.97 1.87 -8.15
C MET A 413 32.45 1.41 -9.53
N VAL A 414 32.39 2.31 -10.52
CA VAL A 414 32.02 1.95 -11.90
C VAL A 414 33.08 1.00 -12.49
N ASN A 415 34.36 1.30 -12.34
CA ASN A 415 35.42 0.43 -12.89
C ASN A 415 35.46 -0.97 -12.25
N GLU A 416 35.21 -1.10 -10.94
CA GLU A 416 35.18 -2.40 -10.26
C GLU A 416 33.92 -3.21 -10.56
N THR A 417 32.76 -2.57 -10.60
CA THR A 417 31.47 -3.27 -10.83
C THR A 417 31.36 -3.74 -12.28
N TRP A 418 31.80 -2.93 -13.24
CA TRP A 418 31.87 -3.30 -14.66
C TRP A 418 32.92 -4.41 -14.90
N SER A 419 34.11 -4.34 -14.28
CA SER A 419 35.13 -5.39 -14.39
C SER A 419 34.66 -6.72 -13.80
N ARG A 420 33.86 -6.68 -12.73
CA ARG A 420 33.30 -7.88 -12.09
C ARG A 420 32.17 -8.51 -12.91
N MET A 421 31.26 -7.70 -13.48
CA MET A 421 30.21 -8.17 -14.38
C MET A 421 30.78 -8.73 -15.70
N GLU A 422 31.82 -8.11 -16.27
CA GLU A 422 32.51 -8.63 -17.45
C GLU A 422 33.18 -9.97 -17.17
N LYS A 423 33.85 -10.13 -16.02
CA LYS A 423 34.45 -11.41 -15.61
C LYS A 423 33.40 -12.50 -15.42
N GLU A 424 32.27 -12.21 -14.79
CA GLU A 424 31.17 -13.19 -14.64
C GLU A 424 30.54 -13.58 -15.98
N LEU A 425 30.37 -12.62 -16.89
CA LEU A 425 29.82 -12.89 -18.22
C LEU A 425 30.78 -13.75 -19.05
N LEU A 426 32.09 -13.44 -19.02
CA LEU A 426 33.14 -14.23 -19.67
C LEU A 426 33.21 -15.64 -19.09
N LEU A 427 33.08 -15.81 -17.78
CA LEU A 427 33.08 -17.13 -17.13
C LEU A 427 31.86 -17.97 -17.56
N ARG A 428 30.68 -17.36 -17.64
CA ARG A 428 29.44 -18.03 -18.09
C ARG A 428 29.49 -18.40 -19.57
N VAL A 429 30.07 -17.54 -20.40
CA VAL A 429 30.28 -17.82 -21.84
C VAL A 429 31.29 -18.96 -22.01
N GLN A 430 32.39 -18.95 -21.27
CA GLN A 430 33.39 -20.02 -21.28
C GLN A 430 32.79 -21.35 -20.83
N GLN A 431 32.03 -21.38 -19.73
CA GLN A 431 31.30 -22.57 -19.26
C GLN A 431 30.32 -23.09 -20.31
N LYS A 432 29.60 -22.21 -21.02
CA LYS A 432 28.70 -22.62 -22.11
C LYS A 432 29.47 -23.20 -23.30
N LEU A 433 30.62 -22.63 -23.65
CA LEU A 433 31.51 -23.15 -24.69
C LEU A 433 32.08 -24.53 -24.33
N ASP A 434 32.46 -24.74 -23.08
CA ASP A 434 33.02 -26.01 -22.60
C ASP A 434 31.95 -27.13 -22.55
N THR A 435 30.68 -26.79 -22.35
CA THR A 435 29.56 -27.75 -22.38
C THR A 435 29.08 -28.15 -23.78
N MET A 436 29.56 -27.50 -24.84
CA MET A 436 29.19 -27.85 -26.22
C MET A 436 30.02 -29.02 -26.76
N THR A 437 29.63 -30.25 -26.43
CA THR A 437 30.24 -31.47 -26.96
C THR A 437 29.67 -31.85 -28.34
N LYS A 438 30.29 -31.32 -29.42
CA LYS A 438 30.56 -32.01 -30.70
C LYS A 438 31.26 -31.07 -31.70
N PRO A 439 32.39 -31.44 -32.32
CA PRO A 439 33.15 -30.55 -33.18
C PRO A 439 32.60 -30.58 -34.62
N ILE A 440 32.20 -29.42 -35.13
CA ILE A 440 32.20 -29.16 -36.57
C ILE A 440 33.51 -28.42 -36.84
N VAL A 441 34.31 -28.91 -37.77
CA VAL A 441 35.71 -28.46 -37.98
C VAL A 441 35.81 -26.94 -38.19
N GLU A 442 34.78 -26.30 -38.76
CA GLU A 442 34.71 -24.85 -38.98
C GLU A 442 34.47 -24.02 -37.70
N THR A 443 33.79 -24.54 -36.68
CA THR A 443 33.58 -23.79 -35.42
C THR A 443 34.85 -23.74 -34.56
N SER A 444 35.78 -24.68 -34.74
CA SER A 444 37.03 -24.72 -33.97
C SER A 444 38.01 -23.60 -34.33
N GLN A 445 38.03 -23.14 -35.59
CA GLN A 445 38.86 -22.02 -36.03
C GLN A 445 38.28 -20.67 -35.60
N LEU A 446 36.95 -20.53 -35.63
CA LEU A 446 36.25 -19.32 -35.18
C LEU A 446 36.42 -19.12 -33.66
N VAL A 447 36.31 -20.19 -32.87
CA VAL A 447 36.51 -20.15 -31.41
C VAL A 447 37.96 -19.81 -31.05
N ARG A 448 38.95 -20.38 -31.76
CA ARG A 448 40.37 -20.02 -31.54
C ARG A 448 40.68 -18.58 -31.94
N ALA A 449 40.09 -18.08 -33.02
CA ALA A 449 40.23 -16.68 -33.43
C ALA A 449 39.60 -15.71 -32.41
N MET A 450 38.46 -16.07 -31.83
CA MET A 450 37.81 -15.30 -30.77
C MET A 450 38.63 -15.31 -29.47
N GLN A 451 39.22 -16.45 -29.10
CA GLN A 451 40.12 -16.56 -27.94
C GLN A 451 41.40 -15.70 -28.11
N HIS A 452 41.97 -15.67 -29.32
CA HIS A 452 43.12 -14.81 -29.64
C HIS A 452 42.78 -13.32 -29.55
N GLN A 453 41.67 -12.90 -30.16
CA GLN A 453 41.19 -11.50 -30.15
C GLN A 453 40.85 -11.01 -28.74
N LEU A 454 40.31 -11.88 -27.88
CA LEU A 454 40.05 -11.56 -26.47
C LEU A 454 41.34 -11.42 -25.65
N SER A 455 42.37 -12.21 -25.97
CA SER A 455 43.69 -12.09 -25.33
C SER A 455 44.45 -10.82 -25.72
N GLU A 456 44.26 -10.34 -26.96
CA GLU A 456 44.88 -9.11 -27.47
C GLU A 456 44.16 -7.83 -26.98
N ARG A 457 42.85 -7.89 -26.70
CA ARG A 457 42.03 -6.76 -26.23
C ARG A 457 42.18 -6.40 -24.75
N ASN A 458 42.99 -7.13 -23.99
CA ASN A 458 43.30 -6.82 -22.59
C ASN A 458 44.31 -5.66 -22.42
N ARG A 459 44.50 -4.84 -23.47
CA ARG A 459 45.20 -3.56 -23.41
C ARG A 459 44.22 -2.43 -23.71
N SER A 460 44.15 -1.53 -22.75
CA SER A 460 43.24 -0.40 -22.61
C SER A 460 43.19 0.49 -23.86
N HIS A 461 42.04 0.47 -24.54
CA HIS A 461 41.57 1.62 -25.34
C HIS A 461 40.05 1.76 -25.16
N GLU A 462 39.68 2.79 -24.41
CA GLU A 462 38.32 3.33 -24.34
C GLU A 462 37.91 3.85 -25.73
N VAL A 463 36.61 3.77 -26.07
CA VAL A 463 35.90 4.41 -27.20
C VAL A 463 35.33 3.47 -28.31
N LEU A 464 35.71 2.20 -28.45
CA LEU A 464 35.16 1.36 -29.57
C LEU A 464 34.14 0.26 -29.20
N TRP A 465 33.71 0.17 -27.93
CA TRP A 465 32.81 -0.91 -27.47
C TRP A 465 31.33 -0.82 -27.87
N PRO A 466 30.70 0.36 -28.02
CA PRO A 466 29.29 0.44 -28.46
C PRO A 466 29.08 -0.13 -29.87
N LEU A 467 30.06 0.04 -30.76
CA LEU A 467 30.02 -0.51 -32.13
C LEU A 467 30.15 -2.04 -32.14
N ALA A 468 30.97 -2.62 -31.25
CA ALA A 468 31.16 -4.07 -31.16
C ALA A 468 29.88 -4.80 -30.71
N LEU A 469 29.12 -4.22 -29.77
CA LEU A 469 27.84 -4.78 -29.31
C LEU A 469 26.74 -4.70 -30.38
N VAL A 470 26.70 -3.61 -31.16
CA VAL A 470 25.81 -3.49 -32.32
C VAL A 470 26.14 -4.55 -33.38
N TRP A 471 27.43 -4.79 -33.66
CA TRP A 471 27.86 -5.84 -34.58
C TRP A 471 27.53 -7.26 -34.09
N LEU A 472 27.69 -7.53 -32.79
CA LEU A 472 27.29 -8.82 -32.19
C LEU A 472 25.77 -9.03 -32.22
N GLY A 473 24.97 -7.96 -32.03
CA GLY A 473 23.52 -7.99 -32.21
C GLY A 473 23.12 -8.32 -33.65
N LEU A 474 23.76 -7.70 -34.64
CA LEU A 474 23.48 -7.96 -36.06
C LEU A 474 23.87 -9.38 -36.49
N ILE A 475 24.99 -9.92 -35.98
CA ILE A 475 25.45 -11.29 -36.27
C ILE A 475 24.52 -12.33 -35.64
N SER A 476 24.05 -12.10 -34.41
CA SER A 476 23.11 -13.01 -33.74
C SER A 476 21.73 -13.03 -34.42
N VAL A 477 21.23 -11.87 -34.87
CA VAL A 477 20.02 -11.80 -35.70
C VAL A 477 20.21 -12.53 -37.04
N TRP A 478 21.36 -12.38 -37.70
CA TRP A 478 21.66 -13.07 -38.95
C TRP A 478 21.75 -14.60 -38.80
N LEU A 479 22.37 -15.10 -37.72
CA LEU A 479 22.46 -16.52 -37.42
C LEU A 479 21.09 -17.16 -37.15
N VAL A 480 20.21 -16.44 -36.42
CA VAL A 480 18.81 -16.87 -36.17
C VAL A 480 18.01 -16.88 -37.47
N TYR A 481 18.19 -15.89 -38.34
CA TYR A 481 17.50 -15.81 -39.63
C TYR A 481 17.94 -16.93 -40.59
N LYS A 482 19.22 -17.31 -40.59
CA LYS A 482 19.76 -18.42 -41.41
C LYS A 482 19.29 -19.79 -40.93
N GLY A 483 19.16 -19.99 -39.60
CA GLY A 483 18.65 -21.23 -39.01
C GLY A 483 17.17 -21.52 -39.32
N ARG A 484 16.34 -20.46 -39.46
CA ARG A 484 14.93 -20.61 -39.86
C ARG A 484 14.75 -21.02 -41.33
N ARG A 485 15.65 -20.61 -42.23
CA ARG A 485 15.61 -21.02 -43.66
C ARG A 485 16.03 -22.48 -43.89
N ALA A 486 16.87 -23.06 -43.04
CA ALA A 486 17.28 -24.46 -43.15
C ALA A 486 16.16 -25.44 -42.74
N SER A 487 15.22 -24.99 -41.90
CA SER A 487 14.13 -25.85 -41.38
C SER A 487 12.90 -25.92 -42.28
N SER A 488 12.78 -25.05 -43.30
CA SER A 488 11.62 -25.01 -44.21
C SER A 488 11.80 -25.80 -45.52
N CYS A 489 12.92 -26.51 -45.71
CA CYS A 489 13.21 -27.28 -46.94
C CYS A 489 13.13 -28.80 -46.79
N ALA A 490 12.71 -29.34 -45.64
CA ALA A 490 12.80 -30.77 -45.36
C ALA A 490 11.43 -31.45 -45.10
N THR A 491 10.46 -31.29 -46.01
CA THR A 491 9.33 -32.24 -46.13
C THR A 491 8.75 -32.21 -47.54
N ALA A 492 9.23 -33.11 -48.41
CA ALA A 492 8.53 -33.53 -49.62
C ALA A 492 8.61 -35.08 -49.68
N PRO A 493 7.50 -35.83 -49.69
CA PRO A 493 7.53 -37.26 -49.94
C PRO A 493 7.41 -37.54 -51.45
N THR A 494 8.41 -38.21 -51.99
CA THR A 494 8.46 -38.81 -53.33
C THR A 494 7.54 -40.03 -53.44
N THR A 495 6.91 -40.15 -54.61
CA THR A 495 6.02 -41.21 -55.07
C THR A 495 6.75 -42.45 -55.61
N LYS A 496 6.06 -43.61 -55.48
CA LYS A 496 6.11 -44.87 -56.28
C LYS A 496 7.28 -45.85 -56.13
N ALA A 497 6.98 -47.05 -55.63
CA ALA A 497 6.80 -48.27 -56.44
C ALA A 497 5.77 -49.18 -55.77
#